data_AF-A0A7V9C1J2-F1
#
_entry.id   AF-A0A7V9C1J2-F1
#
_cell.length_a   1.000
_cell.length_b   1.000
_cell.length_c   1.000
_cell.angle_alpha   90.00
_cell.angle_beta   90.00
_cell.angle_gamma   90.00
#
_symmetry.space_group_name_H-M   'P 1'
#
loop_
_entity.id
_entity.type
_entity.pdbx_description
1 polymer ?
#
loop_
_entity_poly.entity_id
_entity_poly.type
_entity_poly.pdbx_seq_one_letter_code
_entity_poly.pdbx_strand_id
1 'polypeptide(L)' 'MEPVNLFRIECEHDDGDPPGYGTGYVRLAEHLGSAGLGGTVYELPEAQSICPYHYEYGNEE' A
#
# COMPACT_ATOMS: atom_id res chain seq x y z
N MET A 1 9.96 -11.71 15.46
CA MET A 1 9.49 -11.31 14.12
C MET A 1 10.69 -11.26 13.22
N GLU A 2 10.57 -11.81 12.01
CA GLU A 2 11.61 -11.70 11.00
C GLU A 2 11.51 -10.34 10.30
N PRO A 3 12.62 -9.71 9.89
CA PRO A 3 12.59 -8.49 9.12
C PRO A 3 11.85 -8.67 7.78
N VAL A 4 10.98 -7.72 7.44
CA VAL A 4 10.30 -7.68 6.14
C VAL A 4 11.15 -6.87 5.16
N ASN A 5 11.43 -7.44 3.98
CA ASN A 5 12.14 -6.73 2.92
C ASN A 5 11.13 -6.11 1.94
N LEU A 6 11.00 -4.79 1.99
CA LEU A 6 10.05 -4.03 1.17
C LEU A 6 10.32 -4.11 -0.34
N PHE A 7 11.54 -4.49 -0.76
CA PHE A 7 11.88 -4.66 -2.18
C PHE A 7 11.58 -6.07 -2.73
N ARG A 8 11.12 -6.98 -1.87
CA ARG A 8 10.81 -8.37 -2.25
C ARG A 8 9.40 -8.79 -1.87
N ILE A 9 8.66 -7.93 -1.19
CA ILE A 9 7.28 -8.20 -0.83
C ILE A 9 6.42 -8.15 -2.09
N GLU A 10 5.51 -9.10 -2.24
CA GLU A 10 4.63 -9.17 -3.41
C GLU A 10 3.45 -8.22 -3.21
N CYS A 11 3.14 -7.46 -4.26
CA CYS A 11 2.00 -6.55 -4.26
C CYS A 11 0.80 -7.21 -4.94
N GLU A 12 -0.37 -7.05 -4.34
CA GLU A 12 -1.65 -7.42 -4.94
C GLU A 12 -2.11 -6.34 -5.91
N HIS A 13 -2.78 -6.74 -6.98
CA HIS A 13 -3.28 -5.85 -8.03
C HIS A 13 -4.80 -6.06 -8.20
N ASP A 14 -5.55 -4.96 -8.30
CA ASP A 14 -7.01 -4.99 -8.47
C ASP A 14 -7.38 -4.55 -9.90
N ASP A 15 -7.85 -5.50 -10.72
CA ASP A 15 -8.32 -5.23 -12.09
C ASP A 15 -9.56 -4.32 -12.13
N GLY A 16 -10.22 -4.11 -10.98
CA GLY A 16 -11.34 -3.20 -10.81
C GLY A 16 -10.94 -1.73 -10.61
N ASP A 17 -9.64 -1.44 -10.46
CA ASP A 17 -9.18 -0.07 -10.23
C ASP A 17 -9.56 0.89 -11.38
N PRO A 18 -10.01 2.12 -11.07
CA PRO A 18 -10.36 3.07 -12.09
C PRO A 18 -9.13 3.48 -12.92
N PRO A 19 -9.31 3.86 -14.21
CA PRO A 19 -8.21 4.33 -15.04
C PRO A 19 -7.42 5.47 -14.38
N GLY A 20 -6.09 5.30 -14.31
CA GLY A 20 -5.19 6.25 -13.66
C GLY A 20 -4.93 5.98 -12.17
N TYR A 21 -5.50 4.91 -11.61
CA TYR A 21 -5.32 4.49 -10.22
C TYR A 21 -4.99 3.01 -10.06
N GLY A 22 -4.60 2.32 -11.13
CA GLY A 22 -4.22 0.91 -11.10
C GLY A 22 -2.84 0.75 -10.45
N THR A 23 -2.80 0.50 -9.15
CA THR A 23 -1.55 0.37 -8.38
C THR A 23 -1.49 -0.97 -7.69
N GLY A 24 -0.30 -1.58 -7.69
CA GLY A 24 -0.04 -2.74 -6.84
C GLY A 24 0.13 -2.28 -5.40
N TYR A 25 -0.38 -3.02 -4.41
CA TYR A 25 -0.22 -2.67 -3.00
C TYR A 25 -0.05 -3.87 -2.07
N VAL A 26 0.54 -3.62 -0.90
CA VAL A 26 0.57 -4.57 0.21
C VAL A 26 0.53 -3.85 1.56
N ARG A 27 -0.35 -4.30 2.46
CA ARG A 27 -0.51 -3.73 3.80
C ARG A 27 0.46 -4.37 4.78
N LEU A 28 1.33 -3.56 5.38
CA LEU A 28 2.42 -4.05 6.23
C LEU A 28 2.00 -4.51 7.62
N ALA A 29 0.84 -4.07 8.13
CA ALA A 29 0.41 -4.36 9.50
C ALA A 29 0.40 -5.87 9.79
N GLU A 30 -0.08 -6.68 8.85
CA GLU A 30 -0.14 -8.13 8.97
C GLU A 30 1.26 -8.78 8.94
N HIS A 31 2.16 -8.26 8.11
CA HIS A 31 3.54 -8.74 8.02
C HIS A 31 4.41 -8.32 9.22
N LEU A 32 4.06 -7.22 9.88
CA LEU A 32 4.79 -6.63 11.01
C LEU A 32 4.13 -6.89 12.37
N GLY A 33 3.04 -7.67 12.41
CA GLY A 33 2.28 -7.92 13.64
C GLY A 33 1.86 -6.63 14.36
N SER A 34 1.65 -5.55 13.59
CA SER A 34 1.37 -4.22 14.13
C SER A 34 -0.12 -4.04 14.39
N ALA A 35 -0.46 -3.37 15.49
CA ALA A 35 -1.85 -3.11 15.89
C ALA A 35 -2.15 -1.61 16.08
N GLY A 36 -1.14 -0.75 16.08
CA GLY A 36 -1.28 0.70 16.34
C GLY A 36 -0.70 1.60 15.25
N LEU A 37 -0.06 0.99 14.25
CA LEU A 37 0.48 1.67 13.08
C LEU A 37 0.32 0.74 11.88
N GLY A 38 -0.41 1.21 10.88
CA GLY A 38 -0.46 0.64 9.55
C GLY A 38 0.69 1.13 8.67
N GLY A 39 0.49 0.99 7.37
CA GLY A 39 1.48 1.36 6.37
C GLY A 39 1.33 0.45 5.17
N THR A 40 1.31 1.05 4.00
CA THR A 40 1.14 0.34 2.74
C THR A 40 2.34 0.61 1.82
N VAL A 41 2.87 -0.44 1.19
CA VAL A 41 3.81 -0.28 0.06
C VAL A 41 3.00 -0.29 -1.22
N TYR A 42 3.26 0.67 -2.09
CA TYR A 42 2.65 0.77 -3.40
C TYR A 42 3.68 0.60 -4.51
N GLU A 43 3.34 -0.19 -5.51
CA GLU A 43 3.93 -0.11 -6.84
C GLU A 43 3.20 0.99 -7.62
N LEU A 44 3.96 1.97 -8.11
CA LEU A 44 3.40 3.13 -8.81
C LEU A 44 3.89 3.17 -10.27
N PRO A 45 3.16 2.53 -11.20
CA PRO A 45 3.47 2.61 -12.62
C PRO A 45 3.30 4.02 -13.19
N GLU A 46 3.89 4.27 -14.36
CA GLU A 46 3.73 5.52 -15.08
C GLU A 46 2.24 5.83 -15.34
N ALA A 47 1.88 7.11 -15.24
CA ALA A 47 0.51 7.63 -15.40
C ALA A 47 -0.53 7.10 -14.39
N GLN A 48 -0.11 6.36 -13.37
CA GLN A 48 -0.97 5.97 -12.25
C GLN A 48 -0.77 6.93 -11.07
N SER A 49 -1.73 6.96 -10.15
CA SER A 49 -1.70 7.72 -8.92
C SER A 49 -2.30 6.90 -7.80
N ILE A 50 -1.84 7.14 -6.57
CA ILE A 50 -2.48 6.58 -5.37
C ILE A 50 -3.59 7.52 -4.90
N CYS A 51 -4.69 6.94 -4.40
CA CYS A 51 -5.73 7.59 -3.58
C CYS A 51 -6.11 9.03 -4.01
N PRO A 52 -7.08 9.22 -4.92
CA PRO A 52 -7.47 10.55 -5.36
C PRO A 52 -7.99 11.40 -4.21
N TYR A 53 -7.44 12.62 -4.06
CA TYR A 53 -7.89 13.62 -3.09
C TYR A 53 -7.94 13.12 -1.64
N HIS A 54 -6.91 12.38 -1.19
CA HIS A 54 -6.85 11.90 0.19
C HIS A 54 -6.02 12.82 1.10
N TYR A 55 -6.34 12.75 2.39
CA TYR A 55 -5.51 13.19 3.50
C TYR A 55 -5.73 12.22 4.66
N GLU A 56 -4.71 12.02 5.48
CA GLU A 56 -4.81 11.24 6.71
C GLU A 56 -5.06 12.19 7.89
N TYR A 57 -5.92 11.80 8.84
CA TYR A 57 -6.17 12.58 10.06
C TYR A 57 -5.93 11.76 11.34
N GLY A 58 -4.82 12.05 12.00
CA GLY A 58 -4.43 11.35 13.22
C GLY A 58 -3.46 10.22 12.94
N ASN A 59 -3.76 9.00 13.38
CA ASN A 59 -2.95 7.80 13.13
C ASN A 59 -3.67 6.92 12.11
N GLU A 60 -3.65 7.35 10.87
CA GLU A 60 -4.15 6.61 9.71
C GLU A 60 -2.94 6.35 8.80
N GLU A 61 -2.77 5.07 8.43
CA GLU A 61 -1.51 4.39 8.05
C GLU A 61 -0.38 4.51 9.11
#